data_AF-A0A068VIE2-F1
#
_entry.id   AF-A0A068VIE2-F1
#
_cell.length_a   1.000
_cell.length_b   1.000
_cell.length_c   1.000
_cell.angle_alpha   90.00
_cell.angle_beta   90.00
_cell.angle_gamma   90.00
#
_symmetry.space_group_name_H-M   'P 1'
#
loop_
_entity.id
_entity.type
_entity.pdbx_description
1 polymer ?
#
loop_
_entity_poly.entity_id
_entity_poly.type
_entity_poly.pdbx_seq_one_letter_code
_entity_poly.pdbx_strand_id
1 'polypeptide(L)'
;MRGTTTMVLFLFIIVFLSAVLALFATNVTFDHRTLVIDGRWKVLISGAIHYPSSTPQVRAALLSWNQKSKYGGLDVIETYVFWNMHEPVRGQVSSFWLSFQLCFASVEILCCSHYKKIGF
;
A
#
# COMPACT_ATOMS: atom_id res chain seq x y z
N MET A 1 3.37 6.38 -42.65
CA MET A 1 1.95 6.54 -42.28
C MET A 1 1.45 5.46 -41.31
N ARG A 2 1.78 4.16 -41.45
CA ARG A 2 1.36 3.10 -40.49
C ARG A 2 1.93 3.24 -39.07
N GLY A 3 3.16 3.75 -38.92
CA GLY A 3 3.80 3.93 -37.60
C GLY A 3 3.23 5.10 -36.78
N THR A 4 2.69 6.12 -37.44
CA THR A 4 2.14 7.30 -36.76
C THR A 4 0.80 6.96 -36.09
N THR A 5 -0.06 6.21 -36.76
CA THR A 5 -1.34 5.75 -36.19
C THR A 5 -1.14 4.79 -35.02
N THR A 6 -0.18 3.87 -35.10
CA THR A 6 0.13 2.95 -33.99
C THR A 6 0.71 3.69 -32.78
N MET A 7 1.58 4.69 -33.00
CA MET A 7 2.10 5.55 -31.92
C MET A 7 0.97 6.35 -31.25
N VAL A 8 0.04 6.91 -32.03
CA VAL A 8 -1.11 7.67 -31.50
C VAL A 8 -2.03 6.77 -30.66
N LEU A 9 -2.34 5.55 -31.13
CA LEU A 9 -3.14 4.58 -30.37
C LEU A 9 -2.45 4.16 -29.07
N PHE A 10 -1.14 3.95 -29.09
CA PHE A 10 -0.38 3.58 -27.90
C PHE A 10 -0.38 4.70 -26.85
N LEU A 11 -0.18 5.95 -27.28
CA LEU A 11 -0.28 7.11 -26.38
C LEU A 11 -1.68 7.26 -25.80
N PHE A 12 -2.72 7.05 -26.61
CA PHE A 12 -4.10 7.08 -26.14
C PHE A 12 -4.38 6.01 -25.09
N ILE A 13 -3.87 4.79 -25.27
CA ILE A 13 -3.98 3.70 -24.28
C ILE A 13 -3.28 4.06 -22.97
N ILE A 14 -2.08 4.64 -23.03
CA ILE A 14 -1.35 5.07 -21.83
C ILE A 14 -2.13 6.13 -21.06
N VAL A 15 -2.64 7.15 -21.76
CA VAL A 15 -3.42 8.24 -21.16
C VAL A 15 -4.75 7.71 -20.60
N PHE A 16 -5.40 6.80 -21.30
CA PHE A 16 -6.62 6.16 -20.82
C PHE A 16 -6.36 5.31 -19.57
N LEU A 17 -5.30 4.51 -19.56
CA LEU A 17 -4.94 3.68 -18.42
C LEU A 17 -4.54 4.51 -17.20
N SER A 18 -3.79 5.61 -17.39
CA SER A 18 -3.44 6.52 -16.29
C SER A 18 -4.66 7.23 -15.73
N ALA A 19 -5.61 7.64 -16.58
CA ALA A 19 -6.88 8.21 -16.15
C ALA A 19 -7.73 7.21 -15.35
N VAL A 20 -7.80 5.96 -15.79
CA VAL A 20 -8.49 4.88 -15.05
C VAL A 20 -7.82 4.63 -13.69
N LEU A 21 -6.48 4.60 -13.62
CA LEU A 21 -5.75 4.44 -12.36
C LEU A 21 -6.01 5.59 -11.38
N ALA A 22 -6.14 6.82 -11.87
CA ALA A 22 -6.44 7.98 -11.04
C ALA A 22 -7.81 7.91 -10.35
N LEU A 23 -8.77 7.16 -10.90
CA LEU A 23 -10.07 6.93 -10.26
C LEU A 23 -10.00 6.03 -9.02
N PHE A 24 -8.93 5.25 -8.87
CA PHE A 24 -8.70 4.38 -7.70
C PHE A 24 -7.85 5.05 -6.62
N ALA A 25 -7.47 6.32 -6.79
CA ALA A 25 -6.71 7.05 -5.80
C ALA A 25 -7.60 7.44 -4.61
N THR A 26 -7.20 7.03 -3.40
CA THR A 26 -7.84 7.47 -2.16
C THR A 26 -7.43 8.90 -1.84
N ASN A 27 -8.40 9.76 -1.52
CA ASN A 27 -8.09 11.13 -1.07
C ASN A 27 -7.84 11.12 0.44
N VAL A 28 -6.62 11.50 0.84
CA VAL A 28 -6.23 11.60 2.26
C VAL A 28 -5.83 13.04 2.56
N THR A 29 -6.59 13.66 3.46
CA THR A 29 -6.34 15.01 3.96
C THR A 29 -6.29 14.99 5.49
N PHE A 30 -5.91 16.11 6.09
CA PHE A 30 -5.80 16.25 7.54
C PHE A 30 -6.46 17.56 7.96
N ASP A 31 -7.23 17.51 9.04
CA ASP A 31 -7.77 18.70 9.71
C ASP A 31 -7.22 18.81 11.14
N HIS A 32 -7.53 19.90 11.85
CA HIS A 32 -7.01 20.19 13.20
C HIS A 32 -7.23 19.09 14.26
N ARG A 33 -8.13 18.13 14.02
CA ARG A 33 -8.43 17.03 14.96
C ARG A 33 -8.10 15.64 14.45
N THR A 34 -8.28 15.36 13.15
CA THR A 34 -8.19 13.98 12.63
C THR A 34 -7.77 13.93 11.17
N LEU A 35 -7.39 12.71 10.74
CA LEU A 35 -7.27 12.36 9.33
C LEU A 35 -8.66 12.26 8.68
N VAL A 36 -8.75 12.75 7.44
CA VAL A 36 -9.95 12.70 6.61
C VAL A 36 -9.62 11.85 5.38
N ILE A 37 -10.30 10.69 5.27
CA ILE A 37 -10.09 9.72 4.18
C ILE A 37 -11.39 9.63 3.39
N ASP A 38 -11.33 9.95 2.09
CA ASP A 38 -12.47 10.05 1.17
C ASP A 38 -13.58 10.96 1.72
N GLY A 39 -13.18 12.14 2.23
CA GLY A 39 -14.10 13.14 2.77
C GLY A 39 -14.74 12.79 4.11
N ARG A 40 -14.36 11.66 4.73
CA ARG A 40 -14.87 11.21 6.03
C ARG A 40 -13.80 11.29 7.11
N TRP A 41 -14.17 11.80 8.27
CA TRP A 41 -13.31 11.93 9.44
C TRP A 41 -13.15 10.57 10.10
N LYS A 42 -11.92 10.14 10.36
CA LYS A 42 -11.64 8.81 10.90
C LYS A 42 -10.64 8.88 12.04
N VAL A 43 -10.98 8.19 13.12
CA VAL A 43 -10.05 7.83 14.18
C VAL A 43 -9.47 6.48 13.79
N LEU A 44 -8.16 6.42 13.57
CA LEU A 44 -7.47 5.23 13.11
C LEU A 44 -6.75 4.55 14.29
N ILE A 45 -7.03 3.27 14.52
CA ILE A 45 -6.28 2.46 15.47
C ILE A 45 -5.08 1.86 14.73
N SER A 46 -3.88 2.32 15.08
CA SER A 46 -2.64 1.91 14.45
C SER A 46 -1.86 0.91 15.30
N GLY A 47 -1.12 0.01 14.64
CA GLY A 47 -0.25 -0.96 15.29
C GLY A 47 1.06 -1.14 14.53
N ALA A 48 2.17 -1.11 15.26
CA ALA A 48 3.49 -1.25 14.67
C ALA A 48 3.85 -2.73 14.44
N ILE A 49 4.19 -3.08 13.20
CA ILE A 49 4.70 -4.38 12.80
C ILE A 49 6.00 -4.16 12.02
N HIS A 50 7.15 -4.29 12.68
CA HIS A 50 8.45 -4.14 12.04
C HIS A 50 8.81 -5.37 11.20
N TYR A 51 9.10 -5.15 9.91
CA TYR A 51 9.70 -6.16 9.05
C TYR A 51 11.23 -6.02 9.17
N PRO A 52 11.91 -6.73 10.10
CA PRO A 52 12.58 -8.02 9.80
C PRO A 52 12.93 -8.89 11.05
N SER A 53 12.30 -10.05 11.27
CA SER A 53 12.76 -11.14 12.17
C SER A 53 12.03 -12.46 11.90
N SER A 54 11.90 -12.83 10.63
CA SER A 54 11.06 -13.94 10.23
C SER A 54 11.73 -14.71 9.11
N THR A 55 12.22 -15.91 9.42
CA THR A 55 12.67 -16.91 8.44
C THR A 55 11.62 -17.08 7.33
N PRO A 56 11.97 -17.63 6.16
CA PRO A 56 11.03 -17.84 5.06
C PRO A 56 9.69 -18.51 5.47
N GLN A 57 9.70 -19.32 6.54
CA GLN A 57 8.51 -19.91 7.15
C GLN A 57 7.60 -18.89 7.87
N VAL A 58 8.17 -17.89 8.56
CA VAL A 58 7.40 -16.84 9.24
C VAL A 58 6.92 -15.77 8.25
N ARG A 59 7.49 -15.67 7.04
CA ARG A 59 6.94 -14.85 5.95
C ARG A 59 5.55 -15.33 5.49
N ALA A 60 5.30 -16.63 5.45
CA ALA A 60 3.94 -17.16 5.25
C ALA A 60 3.03 -16.83 6.44
N ALA A 61 3.59 -16.80 7.66
CA ALA A 61 2.88 -16.29 8.83
C ALA A 61 2.57 -14.78 8.76
N LEU A 62 3.35 -13.94 8.06
CA LEU A 62 3.05 -12.49 7.91
C LEU A 62 1.68 -12.24 7.26
N LEU A 63 1.30 -13.04 6.26
CA LEU A 63 -0.04 -13.00 5.69
C LEU A 63 -1.11 -13.30 6.75
N SER A 64 -0.82 -14.24 7.66
CA SER A 64 -1.69 -14.55 8.80
C SER A 64 -1.70 -13.46 9.88
N TRP A 65 -0.60 -12.71 10.06
CA TRP A 65 -0.53 -11.57 10.98
C TRP A 65 -1.38 -10.41 10.49
N ASN A 66 -1.36 -10.10 9.19
CA ASN A 66 -2.27 -9.11 8.62
C ASN A 66 -3.73 -9.45 8.88
N GLN A 67 -4.11 -10.71 8.68
CA GLN A 67 -5.47 -11.19 8.98
C GLN A 67 -5.77 -11.10 10.48
N LYS A 68 -4.86 -11.51 11.36
CA LYS A 68 -5.04 -11.39 12.81
C LYS A 68 -5.17 -9.94 13.25
N SER A 69 -4.36 -9.03 12.72
CA SER A 69 -4.45 -7.59 13.00
C SER A 69 -5.79 -7.02 12.55
N LYS A 70 -6.29 -7.45 11.38
CA LYS A 70 -7.66 -7.11 10.94
C LYS A 70 -8.72 -7.55 11.94
N TYR A 71 -8.66 -8.82 12.35
CA TYR A 71 -9.62 -9.39 13.29
C TYR A 71 -9.47 -8.78 14.69
N GLY A 72 -8.28 -8.31 15.02
CA GLY A 72 -7.98 -7.57 16.24
C GLY A 72 -8.43 -6.10 16.23
N GLY A 73 -9.01 -5.61 15.13
CA GLY A 73 -9.55 -4.24 15.06
C GLY A 73 -8.51 -3.16 14.76
N LEU A 74 -7.37 -3.51 14.17
CA LEU A 74 -6.41 -2.53 13.67
C LEU A 74 -6.86 -1.97 12.32
N ASP A 75 -6.83 -0.64 12.18
CA ASP A 75 -7.12 0.10 10.95
C ASP A 75 -5.87 0.39 10.12
N VAL A 76 -4.72 0.53 10.80
CA VAL A 76 -3.44 0.92 10.19
C VAL A 76 -2.33 0.02 10.72
N ILE A 77 -1.40 -0.35 9.83
CA ILE A 77 -0.15 -1.02 10.20
C ILE A 77 0.99 -0.05 9.93
N GLU A 78 1.79 0.21 10.96
CA GLU A 78 3.01 1.01 10.87
C GLU A 78 4.23 0.09 10.79
N THR A 79 5.17 0.40 9.91
CA THR A 79 6.41 -0.38 9.81
C THR A 79 7.60 0.53 9.54
N TYR A 80 8.77 0.14 10.04
CA TYR A 80 10.01 0.85 9.77
C TYR A 80 10.68 0.29 8.52
N VAL A 81 11.28 1.20 7.74
CA VAL A 81 12.17 0.84 6.64
C VAL A 81 13.59 0.85 7.15
N PHE A 82 14.21 -0.33 7.22
CA PHE A 82 15.59 -0.50 7.68
C PHE A 82 16.55 -0.18 6.54
N TRP A 83 16.93 1.09 6.43
CA TRP A 83 17.78 1.58 5.34
C TRP A 83 19.12 0.84 5.22
N ASN A 84 19.75 0.51 6.36
CA ASN A 84 20.98 -0.27 6.42
C ASN A 84 20.87 -1.67 5.78
N MET A 85 19.69 -2.29 5.82
CA MET A 85 19.43 -3.57 5.16
C MET A 85 19.26 -3.39 3.65
N HIS A 86 18.71 -2.25 3.24
CA HIS A 86 18.46 -1.95 1.83
C HIS A 86 19.68 -1.38 1.10
N GLU A 87 20.56 -0.66 1.80
CA GLU A 87 21.83 -0.12 1.31
C GLU A 87 22.99 -0.52 2.26
N PRO A 88 23.43 -1.80 2.24
CA PRO A 88 24.53 -2.25 3.10
C PRO A 88 25.87 -1.62 2.71
N VAL A 89 26.03 -1.28 1.42
CA VAL A 89 27.18 -0.54 0.88
C VAL A 89 26.63 0.65 0.11
N ARG A 90 27.26 1.82 0.30
CA ARG A 90 26.84 3.06 -0.36
C ARG A 90 26.71 2.86 -1.88
N GLY A 91 25.54 3.18 -2.43
CA GLY A 91 25.21 3.03 -3.84
C GLY A 91 24.75 1.62 -4.25
N GLN A 92 24.73 0.64 -3.35
CA GLN A 92 24.22 -0.71 -3.62
C GLN A 92 22.85 -0.91 -3.00
N VAL A 93 21.80 -0.58 -3.76
CA VAL A 93 20.41 -0.79 -3.34
C VAL A 93 19.98 -2.21 -3.66
N SER A 94 19.67 -3.01 -2.64
CA SER A 94 19.04 -4.33 -2.82
C SER A 94 17.56 -4.19 -3.21
N SER A 95 17.01 -5.15 -3.97
CA SER A 95 15.64 -5.09 -4.49
C SER A 95 14.59 -4.87 -3.38
N PHE A 96 14.14 -3.63 -3.29
CA PHE A 96 13.18 -3.10 -2.32
C PHE A 96 11.77 -3.70 -2.46
N TRP A 97 11.43 -4.09 -3.69
CA TRP A 97 10.08 -4.48 -4.10
C TRP A 97 9.48 -5.63 -3.29
N LEU A 98 10.24 -6.66 -2.94
CA LEU A 98 9.70 -7.81 -2.21
C LEU A 98 9.33 -7.47 -0.74
N SER A 99 10.04 -6.51 -0.14
CA SER A 99 9.77 -6.04 1.22
C SER A 99 8.62 -5.03 1.24
N PHE A 100 8.54 -4.19 0.19
CA PHE A 100 7.47 -3.20 0.03
C PHE A 100 6.12 -3.79 -0.37
N GLN A 101 6.09 -4.86 -1.18
CA GLN A 101 4.83 -5.51 -1.59
C GLN A 101 4.04 -6.05 -0.38
N LEU A 102 4.74 -6.57 0.63
CA LEU A 102 4.11 -7.05 1.87
C LEU A 102 3.54 -5.89 2.69
N CYS A 103 4.15 -4.70 2.65
CA CYS A 103 3.62 -3.51 3.33
C CYS A 103 2.44 -2.89 2.55
N PHE A 104 2.55 -2.72 1.24
CA PHE A 104 1.51 -2.09 0.41
C PHE A 104 0.23 -2.92 0.29
N ALA A 105 0.36 -4.24 0.13
CA ALA A 105 -0.81 -5.12 0.16
C ALA A 105 -1.54 -5.04 1.51
N SER A 106 -0.82 -4.80 2.61
CA SER A 106 -1.43 -4.71 3.94
C SER A 106 -2.26 -3.44 4.11
N VAL A 107 -1.77 -2.29 3.62
CA VAL A 107 -2.46 -1.00 3.73
C VAL A 107 -3.71 -0.96 2.83
N GLU A 108 -3.61 -1.39 1.57
CA GLU A 108 -4.77 -1.43 0.67
C GLU A 108 -5.81 -2.48 1.11
N ILE A 109 -5.38 -3.66 1.55
CA ILE A 109 -6.32 -4.71 1.94
C ILE A 109 -7.03 -4.30 3.24
N LEU A 110 -6.35 -3.75 4.26
CA LEU A 110 -6.94 -3.30 5.53
C LEU A 110 -7.96 -2.16 5.27
N CYS A 111 -7.58 -1.18 4.46
CA CYS A 111 -8.41 -0.02 4.11
C CYS A 111 -9.54 -0.33 3.10
N CYS A 112 -9.48 -1.38 2.29
CA CYS A 112 -10.64 -1.76 1.46
C CYS A 112 -11.61 -2.71 2.19
N SER A 113 -11.10 -3.65 2.99
CA SER A 113 -11.93 -4.72 3.55
C SER A 113 -12.73 -4.32 4.80
N HIS A 114 -12.23 -3.40 5.62
CA HIS A 114 -12.97 -2.92 6.79
C HIS A 114 -14.17 -2.07 6.34
N TYR A 115 -13.96 -1.23 5.33
CA TYR A 115 -14.97 -0.32 4.78
C TYR A 115 -16.02 -1.02 3.92
N LYS A 116 -15.72 -2.20 3.37
CA LYS A 116 -16.72 -3.05 2.71
C LYS A 116 -17.58 -3.86 3.69
N LYS A 117 -17.11 -4.08 4.92
CA LYS A 117 -17.86 -4.76 6.00
C LYS A 117 -18.71 -3.81 6.83
N ILE A 118 -18.24 -2.58 7.02
CA ILE A 118 -19.00 -1.52 7.69
C ILE A 118 -19.72 -0.74 6.59
N GLY A 119 -20.86 -1.27 6.13
CA GLY A 119 -21.73 -0.54 5.22
C GLY A 119 -22.19 0.77 5.84
N PHE A 120 -21.54 1.87 5.44
CA PHE A 120 -22.03 3.25 5.50
C PHE A 120 -21.77 3.92 4.15
#